data_AF-A0A1X2A740-F1
#
_entry.id   AF-A0A1X2A740-F1
#
_cell.length_a   1.000
_cell.length_b   1.000
_cell.length_c   1.000
_cell.angle_alpha   90.00
_cell.angle_beta   90.00
_cell.angle_gamma   90.00
#
_symmetry.space_group_name_H-M   'P 1'
#
loop_
_entity.id
_entity.type
_entity.pdbx_description
1 polymer ?
#
loop_
_entity_poly.entity_id
_entity_poly.type
_entity_poly.pdbx_seq_one_letter_code
_entity_poly.pdbx_strand_id
1 'polypeptide(L)'
;MWITNRLDQAIAYVLAKDDHRRHLEDQESKDPDWLALYGFAVPRGEHVRVPGLFVVELFPPSESHLLRAAIDRHNWHDPLGLARFDQDLLAEARSGAGYQWWKLGGFTNLRAWANDPDARRTKLPAQFNEIALQAVQIGESITAVAATFYVNEDATRSIDKVWQQDHQPELLHGREVGRPLPQVAQEVAIRRTQLARQEMHDAARRWLAKTCGGVFAVNGEPQPLIDLLLFTQRDATVEIRPDQLRDTAYRAIGLANPSFLITSPELPAMNLERVERRYSYVNGARTWALWGQRQAIIDQARPRIRKYGRVDNWAIVSYVREAIQDYLLRLSISELLSVYHLQYARMRDDARQQHGRFRMKNLEELRTNLLALSLNVGLIERDISSFNRRRWRSAYDAPFIERSAPRMRRFEERSLAPLRAPRNTNDRMASDQAALLARLKADDEHYRDVVSEAASLTSSLQALRTSRAARWIAAASLAVSLAVFSFSNVAEHPLIVAVIHWITGHH
;
A
#
# COMPACT_ATOMS: atom_id res chain seq x y z
N MET A 1 -10.14 12.01 22.30
CA MET A 1 -10.83 12.35 23.55
C MET A 1 -12.33 12.39 23.24
N TRP A 2 -13.04 11.31 23.55
CA TRP A 2 -14.48 11.19 23.28
C TRP A 2 -15.23 12.07 24.27
N ILE A 3 -15.84 13.15 23.78
CA ILE A 3 -16.74 13.91 24.61
C ILE A 3 -18.10 13.22 24.58
N THR A 4 -18.52 12.72 25.75
CA THR A 4 -19.82 12.10 25.98
C THR A 4 -20.92 13.12 26.31
N ASN A 5 -20.57 14.39 26.49
CA ASN A 5 -21.50 15.44 26.91
C ASN A 5 -22.04 16.26 25.72
N ARG A 6 -23.37 16.27 25.57
CA ARG A 6 -24.07 17.07 24.54
C ARG A 6 -23.81 18.57 24.67
N LEU A 7 -23.50 19.04 25.88
CA LEU A 7 -23.24 20.45 26.19
C LEU A 7 -21.92 20.92 25.58
N ASP A 8 -20.88 20.10 25.63
CA ASP A 8 -19.60 20.39 25.00
C ASP A 8 -19.66 20.35 23.46
N GLN A 9 -20.51 19.47 22.90
CA GLN A 9 -20.79 19.47 21.46
C GLN A 9 -21.51 20.75 21.03
N ALA A 10 -22.46 21.24 21.84
CA ALA A 10 -23.15 22.51 21.59
C ALA A 10 -22.18 23.71 21.70
N ILE A 11 -21.32 23.75 22.72
CA ILE A 11 -20.29 24.79 22.86
C ILE A 11 -19.34 24.78 21.65
N ALA A 12 -18.83 23.60 21.28
CA ALA A 12 -17.94 23.47 20.12
C ALA A 12 -18.62 23.94 18.82
N TYR A 13 -19.91 23.64 18.65
CA TYR A 13 -20.68 24.10 17.49
C TYR A 13 -20.83 25.62 17.45
N VAL A 14 -21.15 26.25 18.59
CA VAL A 14 -21.31 27.71 18.67
C VAL A 14 -19.98 28.41 18.38
N LEU A 15 -18.89 27.95 18.98
CA LEU A 15 -17.54 28.50 18.72
C LEU A 15 -17.15 28.37 17.25
N ALA A 16 -17.36 27.18 16.67
CA ALA A 16 -17.05 26.94 15.27
C ALA A 16 -17.88 27.81 14.31
N LYS A 17 -19.15 28.08 14.64
CA LYS A 17 -20.00 28.97 13.86
C LYS A 17 -19.56 30.43 13.96
N ASP A 18 -19.12 30.87 15.13
CA ASP A 18 -18.60 32.22 15.32
C ASP A 18 -17.29 32.44 14.56
N ASP A 19 -16.36 31.49 14.66
CA ASP A 19 -15.11 31.52 13.89
C ASP A 19 -15.35 31.46 12.37
N HIS A 20 -16.30 30.63 11.91
CA HIS A 20 -16.68 30.59 10.50
C HIS A 20 -17.26 31.94 10.02
N ARG A 21 -18.07 32.60 10.84
CA ARG A 21 -18.58 33.95 10.53
C ARG A 21 -17.44 34.96 10.40
N ARG A 22 -16.46 34.94 11.32
CA ARG A 22 -15.27 35.81 11.20
C ARG A 22 -14.49 35.55 9.92
N HIS A 23 -14.30 34.28 9.54
CA HIS A 23 -13.66 33.95 8.26
C HIS A 23 -14.41 34.48 7.04
N LEU A 24 -15.75 34.50 7.08
CA LEU A 24 -16.57 35.09 6.01
C LEU A 24 -16.44 36.61 5.97
N GLU A 25 -16.43 37.28 7.12
CA GLU A 25 -16.24 38.73 7.23
C GLU A 25 -14.83 39.15 6.76
N ASP A 26 -13.81 38.38 7.13
CA ASP A 26 -12.42 38.65 6.78
C ASP A 26 -12.06 38.25 5.35
N GLN A 27 -12.93 37.53 4.64
CA GLN A 27 -12.64 37.05 3.29
C GLN A 27 -12.40 38.17 2.27
N GLU A 28 -13.04 39.32 2.47
CA GLU A 28 -12.84 40.51 1.65
C GLU A 28 -11.67 41.38 2.14
N SER A 29 -10.93 40.92 3.17
CA SER A 29 -9.79 41.64 3.72
C SER A 29 -8.71 41.83 2.67
N LYS A 30 -8.25 43.07 2.53
CA LYS A 30 -7.11 43.45 1.70
C LYS A 30 -5.80 43.46 2.49
N ASP A 31 -5.83 43.05 3.76
CA ASP A 31 -4.65 42.96 4.60
C ASP A 31 -3.68 41.92 4.01
N PRO A 32 -2.45 42.33 3.62
CA PRO A 32 -1.45 41.43 3.07
C PRO A 32 -1.08 40.28 4.01
N ASP A 33 -1.06 40.51 5.33
CA ASP A 33 -0.69 39.48 6.30
C ASP A 33 -1.81 38.44 6.44
N TRP A 34 -3.06 38.88 6.43
CA TRP A 34 -4.22 37.99 6.42
C TRP A 34 -4.28 37.16 5.13
N LEU A 35 -4.10 37.80 3.97
CA LEU A 35 -4.08 37.10 2.67
C LEU A 35 -2.93 36.10 2.59
N ALA A 36 -1.76 36.42 3.15
CA ALA A 36 -0.62 35.51 3.20
C ALA A 36 -0.87 34.27 4.07
N LEU A 37 -1.69 34.40 5.13
CA LEU A 37 -1.96 33.34 6.09
C LEU A 37 -3.20 32.50 5.77
N TYR A 38 -4.24 33.09 5.17
CA TYR A 38 -5.57 32.46 5.04
C TYR A 38 -6.14 32.53 3.62
N GLY A 39 -5.56 33.36 2.76
CA GLY A 39 -5.93 33.50 1.35
C GLY A 39 -5.49 32.31 0.51
N PHE A 40 -6.22 32.08 -0.59
CA PHE A 40 -5.87 31.08 -1.58
C PHE A 40 -5.91 31.69 -2.98
N ALA A 41 -4.79 31.62 -3.69
CA ALA A 41 -4.71 32.07 -5.07
C ALA A 41 -3.75 31.19 -5.86
N VAL A 42 -4.22 30.68 -7.00
CA VAL A 42 -3.36 29.98 -7.95
C VAL A 42 -2.56 31.01 -8.75
N PRO A 43 -1.24 30.81 -8.97
CA PRO A 43 -0.45 31.71 -9.79
C PRO A 43 -1.05 31.89 -11.19
N ARG A 44 -1.07 33.14 -11.68
CA ARG A 44 -1.73 33.46 -12.94
C ARG A 44 -1.16 32.67 -14.12
N GLY A 45 -2.02 31.93 -14.81
CA GLY A 45 -1.66 31.11 -15.97
C GLY A 45 -0.94 29.80 -15.61
N GLU A 46 -0.85 29.47 -14.32
CA GLU A 46 -0.38 28.16 -13.89
C GLU A 46 -1.54 27.16 -13.97
N HIS A 47 -1.25 25.98 -14.52
CA HIS A 47 -2.22 24.88 -14.62
C HIS A 47 -1.53 23.55 -14.38
N VAL A 48 -2.27 22.61 -13.80
CA VAL A 48 -1.80 21.24 -13.57
C VAL A 48 -2.54 20.23 -14.45
N ARG A 49 -1.85 19.17 -14.88
CA ARG A 49 -2.45 18.04 -15.58
C ARG A 49 -1.97 16.74 -14.98
N VAL A 50 -2.88 15.77 -14.85
CA VAL A 50 -2.55 14.41 -14.39
C VAL A 50 -2.82 13.42 -15.52
N PRO A 51 -1.87 13.22 -16.45
CA PRO A 51 -2.11 12.40 -17.62
C PRO A 51 -1.95 10.90 -17.40
N GLY A 52 -1.28 10.48 -16.31
CA GLY A 52 -0.99 9.07 -16.08
C GLY A 52 -0.77 8.72 -14.61
N LEU A 53 -1.13 7.49 -14.27
CA LEU A 53 -0.82 6.86 -12.99
C LEU A 53 -0.16 5.51 -13.21
N PHE A 54 0.77 5.16 -12.34
CA PHE A 54 1.51 3.91 -12.36
C PHE A 54 1.27 3.20 -11.03
N VAL A 55 0.71 1.99 -11.09
CA VAL A 55 0.31 1.23 -9.91
C VAL A 55 0.89 -0.17 -9.98
N VAL A 56 1.43 -0.67 -8.88
CA VAL A 56 2.00 -2.03 -8.82
C VAL A 56 1.26 -2.89 -7.82
N GLU A 57 0.93 -4.11 -8.22
CA GLU A 57 0.49 -5.18 -7.35
C GLU A 57 1.53 -6.31 -7.36
N LEU A 58 1.78 -6.94 -6.21
CA LEU A 58 2.80 -7.96 -6.07
C LEU A 58 2.18 -9.33 -5.76
N PHE A 59 2.75 -10.37 -6.36
CA PHE A 59 2.34 -11.76 -6.23
C PHE A 59 3.53 -12.60 -5.76
N PRO A 60 3.82 -12.58 -4.45
CA PRO A 60 4.77 -13.50 -3.84
C PRO A 60 4.19 -14.94 -3.84
N PRO A 61 4.93 -15.96 -3.37
CA PRO A 61 4.50 -17.36 -3.46
C PRO A 61 3.07 -17.65 -3.00
N SER A 62 2.67 -17.10 -1.85
CA SER A 62 1.31 -17.27 -1.30
C SER A 62 0.20 -16.78 -2.24
N GLU A 63 0.38 -15.64 -2.91
CA GLU A 63 -0.64 -15.06 -3.80
C GLU A 63 -0.45 -15.42 -5.28
N SER A 64 0.58 -16.20 -5.64
CA SER A 64 0.86 -16.60 -7.03
C SER A 64 -0.32 -17.30 -7.73
N HIS A 65 -1.15 -18.02 -6.96
CA HIS A 65 -2.36 -18.67 -7.47
C HIS A 65 -3.45 -17.68 -7.88
N LEU A 66 -3.51 -16.50 -7.23
CA LEU A 66 -4.45 -15.43 -7.58
C LEU A 66 -4.12 -14.83 -8.95
N LEU A 67 -2.83 -14.68 -9.27
CA LEU A 67 -2.40 -14.21 -10.58
C LEU A 67 -2.79 -15.20 -11.68
N ARG A 68 -2.56 -16.51 -11.48
CA ARG A 68 -3.00 -17.56 -12.41
C ARG A 68 -4.51 -17.51 -12.62
N ALA A 69 -5.28 -17.45 -11.55
CA ALA A 69 -6.73 -17.33 -11.63
C ALA A 69 -7.19 -16.04 -12.35
N ALA A 70 -6.46 -14.93 -12.21
CA ALA A 70 -6.75 -13.69 -12.92
C ALA A 70 -6.44 -13.80 -14.43
N ILE A 71 -5.29 -14.39 -14.80
CA ILE A 71 -4.91 -14.69 -16.19
C ILE A 71 -6.03 -15.51 -16.86
N ASP A 72 -6.51 -16.56 -16.18
CA ASP A 72 -7.53 -17.47 -16.71
C ASP A 72 -8.89 -16.78 -16.83
N ARG A 73 -9.32 -16.12 -15.76
CA ARG A 73 -10.62 -15.41 -15.71
C ARG A 73 -10.73 -14.39 -16.81
N HIS A 74 -9.65 -13.65 -17.05
CA HIS A 74 -9.65 -12.59 -18.04
C HIS A 74 -9.17 -13.07 -19.41
N ASN A 75 -8.75 -14.34 -19.54
CA ASN A 75 -8.22 -14.95 -20.75
C ASN A 75 -7.12 -14.09 -21.38
N TRP A 76 -6.11 -13.67 -20.62
CA TRP A 76 -5.11 -12.64 -21.03
C TRP A 76 -4.23 -12.97 -22.23
N HIS A 77 -4.42 -14.14 -22.83
CA HIS A 77 -3.74 -14.61 -24.01
C HIS A 77 -3.83 -13.63 -25.18
N ASP A 78 -2.76 -13.56 -25.96
CA ASP A 78 -2.75 -12.80 -27.20
C ASP A 78 -3.92 -13.24 -28.10
N PRO A 79 -4.86 -12.33 -28.43
CA PRO A 79 -6.02 -12.66 -29.25
C PRO A 79 -5.64 -13.12 -30.66
N LEU A 80 -4.42 -12.81 -31.13
CA LEU A 80 -3.89 -13.27 -32.42
C LEU A 80 -3.23 -14.65 -32.32
N GLY A 81 -3.03 -15.21 -31.12
CA GLY A 81 -2.39 -16.51 -30.90
C GLY A 81 -0.91 -16.54 -31.32
N LEU A 82 -0.27 -15.38 -31.49
CA LEU A 82 1.12 -15.27 -31.91
C LEU A 82 2.07 -15.27 -30.69
N ALA A 83 1.59 -14.85 -29.52
CA ALA A 83 2.31 -14.95 -28.26
C ALA A 83 2.07 -16.30 -27.55
N ARG A 84 3.07 -16.75 -26.77
CA ARG A 84 2.94 -17.91 -25.86
C ARG A 84 1.84 -17.68 -24.82
N PHE A 85 1.21 -18.75 -24.32
CA PHE A 85 0.23 -18.65 -23.25
C PHE A 85 0.85 -18.02 -22.00
N ASP A 86 0.19 -17.01 -21.41
CA ASP A 86 0.71 -16.28 -20.25
C ASP A 86 0.96 -17.16 -19.02
N GLN A 87 0.24 -18.28 -18.91
CA GLN A 87 0.50 -19.26 -17.85
C GLN A 87 1.86 -19.94 -18.01
N ASP A 88 2.21 -20.31 -19.25
CA ASP A 88 3.50 -20.92 -19.55
C ASP A 88 4.62 -19.92 -19.32
N LEU A 89 4.42 -18.66 -19.75
CA LEU A 89 5.36 -17.57 -19.49
C LEU A 89 5.55 -17.35 -17.99
N LEU A 90 4.48 -17.36 -17.20
CA LEU A 90 4.54 -17.22 -15.76
C LEU A 90 5.27 -18.41 -15.09
N ALA A 91 4.98 -19.64 -15.51
CA ALA A 91 5.63 -20.84 -14.98
C ALA A 91 7.13 -20.86 -15.33
N GLU A 92 7.47 -20.52 -16.58
CA GLU A 92 8.84 -20.42 -17.06
C GLU A 92 9.60 -19.33 -16.26
N ALA A 93 9.04 -18.13 -16.17
CA ALA A 93 9.61 -17.00 -15.43
C ALA A 93 9.88 -17.34 -13.96
N ARG A 94 8.94 -18.05 -13.32
CA ARG A 94 9.08 -18.47 -11.91
C ARG A 94 10.03 -19.66 -11.73
N SER A 95 10.32 -20.42 -12.77
CA SER A 95 11.38 -21.45 -12.74
C SER A 95 12.79 -20.86 -12.86
N GLY A 96 12.92 -19.54 -13.08
CA GLY A 96 14.20 -18.88 -13.36
C GLY A 96 14.61 -18.95 -14.84
N ALA A 97 13.78 -19.52 -15.70
CA ALA A 97 13.93 -19.53 -17.15
C ALA A 97 13.07 -18.44 -17.81
N GLY A 98 13.28 -18.18 -19.10
CA GLY A 98 12.37 -17.35 -19.90
C GLY A 98 12.47 -15.84 -19.69
N TYR A 99 11.35 -15.14 -19.94
CA TYR A 99 11.28 -13.68 -19.99
C TYR A 99 11.13 -13.06 -18.60
N GLN A 100 11.93 -12.00 -18.32
CA GLN A 100 11.82 -11.25 -17.07
C GLN A 100 10.64 -10.28 -17.04
N TRP A 101 10.03 -10.00 -18.19
CA TRP A 101 8.81 -9.22 -18.28
C TRP A 101 8.03 -9.61 -19.55
N TRP A 102 6.71 -9.45 -19.51
CA TRP A 102 5.85 -9.61 -20.68
C TRP A 102 4.59 -8.77 -20.52
N LYS A 103 3.96 -8.44 -21.65
CA LYS A 103 2.68 -7.72 -21.68
C LYS A 103 1.57 -8.70 -21.29
N LEU A 104 0.80 -8.38 -20.25
CA LEU A 104 -0.39 -9.17 -19.88
C LEU A 104 -1.63 -8.74 -20.68
N GLY A 105 -1.69 -7.46 -21.06
CA GLY A 105 -2.77 -6.97 -21.91
C GLY A 105 -3.01 -5.47 -21.80
N GLY A 106 -3.57 -4.90 -22.85
CA GLY A 106 -4.13 -3.55 -22.86
C GLY A 106 -5.65 -3.59 -22.68
N PHE A 107 -6.21 -2.59 -22.04
CA PHE A 107 -7.65 -2.38 -21.92
C PHE A 107 -7.98 -0.99 -22.41
N THR A 108 -8.97 -0.87 -23.28
CA THR A 108 -9.43 0.41 -23.80
C THR A 108 -10.92 0.57 -23.52
N ASN A 109 -11.36 1.82 -23.36
CA ASN A 109 -12.78 2.11 -23.21
C ASN A 109 -13.53 1.72 -24.51
N LEU A 110 -14.79 1.28 -24.41
CA LEU A 110 -15.62 0.78 -25.52
C LEU A 110 -15.70 1.73 -26.72
N ARG A 111 -15.56 3.05 -26.48
CA ARG A 111 -15.66 4.12 -27.48
C ARG A 111 -14.30 4.73 -27.87
N ALA A 112 -13.21 4.31 -27.25
CA ALA A 112 -11.88 4.86 -27.53
C ALA A 112 -11.24 4.14 -28.71
N TRP A 113 -10.48 4.88 -29.53
CA TRP A 113 -9.55 4.27 -30.48
C TRP A 113 -8.45 3.57 -29.68
N ALA A 114 -8.19 2.30 -29.99
CA ALA A 114 -7.13 1.55 -29.34
C ALA A 114 -5.80 1.88 -30.05
N ASN A 115 -4.88 2.53 -29.32
CA ASN A 115 -3.50 2.73 -29.80
C ASN A 115 -2.70 1.42 -29.78
N ASP A 116 -3.15 0.48 -28.97
CA ASP A 116 -2.62 -0.87 -28.89
C ASP A 116 -3.58 -1.83 -29.63
N PRO A 117 -3.14 -2.47 -30.74
CA PRO A 117 -3.99 -3.36 -31.53
C PRO A 117 -4.48 -4.59 -30.73
N ASP A 118 -3.78 -4.97 -29.65
CA ASP A 118 -4.17 -6.11 -28.82
C ASP A 118 -5.06 -5.68 -27.63
N ALA A 119 -5.37 -4.38 -27.52
CA ALA A 119 -6.12 -3.88 -26.39
C ALA A 119 -7.60 -4.28 -26.44
N ARG A 120 -8.07 -4.79 -25.31
CA ARG A 120 -9.42 -5.30 -25.13
C ARG A 120 -10.36 -4.18 -24.78
N ARG A 121 -11.47 -4.10 -25.50
CA ARG A 121 -12.51 -3.10 -25.22
C ARG A 121 -13.32 -3.55 -24.01
N THR A 122 -13.31 -2.75 -22.95
CA THR A 122 -14.06 -3.03 -21.72
C THR A 122 -14.57 -1.74 -21.07
N LYS A 123 -15.47 -1.89 -20.09
CA LYS A 123 -15.92 -0.76 -19.28
C LYS A 123 -14.84 -0.40 -18.27
N LEU A 124 -14.12 0.69 -18.54
CA LEU A 124 -13.14 1.29 -17.63
C LEU A 124 -13.80 2.28 -16.65
N PRO A 125 -13.15 2.58 -15.51
CA PRO A 125 -13.53 3.72 -14.69
C PRO A 125 -13.57 5.00 -15.55
N ALA A 126 -14.49 5.91 -15.22
CA ALA A 126 -14.79 7.09 -16.04
C ALA A 126 -13.59 8.03 -16.26
N GLN A 127 -12.54 7.92 -15.44
CA GLN A 127 -11.33 8.73 -15.50
C GLN A 127 -10.32 8.23 -16.55
N PHE A 128 -10.41 6.97 -16.99
CA PHE A 128 -9.37 6.31 -17.78
C PHE A 128 -9.84 5.97 -19.19
N ASN A 129 -8.98 6.21 -20.17
CA ASN A 129 -9.21 5.79 -21.56
C ASN A 129 -8.57 4.45 -21.87
N GLU A 130 -7.41 4.19 -21.26
CA GLU A 130 -6.61 3.01 -21.51
C GLU A 130 -5.90 2.58 -20.22
N ILE A 131 -5.78 1.27 -20.02
CA ILE A 131 -4.96 0.67 -18.96
C ILE A 131 -4.07 -0.39 -19.60
N ALA A 132 -2.76 -0.27 -19.44
CA ALA A 132 -1.79 -1.27 -19.90
C ALA A 132 -1.24 -2.05 -18.72
N LEU A 133 -1.31 -3.38 -18.79
CA LEU A 133 -0.75 -4.29 -17.78
C LEU A 133 0.50 -5.00 -18.31
N GLN A 134 1.53 -5.00 -17.47
CA GLN A 134 2.77 -5.71 -17.72
C GLN A 134 3.13 -6.55 -16.50
N ALA A 135 3.46 -7.82 -16.73
CA ALA A 135 4.06 -8.66 -15.72
C ALA A 135 5.58 -8.43 -15.71
N VAL A 136 6.16 -8.32 -14.51
CA VAL A 136 7.60 -8.23 -14.31
C VAL A 136 8.00 -9.24 -13.24
N GLN A 137 8.91 -10.14 -13.58
CA GLN A 137 9.41 -11.18 -12.69
C GLN A 137 10.58 -10.66 -11.84
N ILE A 138 10.43 -10.72 -10.52
CA ILE A 138 11.42 -10.32 -9.53
C ILE A 138 11.99 -11.60 -8.90
N GLY A 139 13.11 -12.07 -9.48
CA GLY A 139 13.74 -13.31 -9.04
C GLY A 139 12.94 -14.52 -9.50
N GLU A 140 12.83 -15.56 -8.69
CA GLU A 140 12.11 -16.79 -9.04
C GLU A 140 10.69 -16.82 -8.40
N SER A 141 10.48 -16.11 -7.29
CA SER A 141 9.31 -16.29 -6.44
C SER A 141 8.33 -15.10 -6.41
N ILE A 142 8.73 -13.91 -6.84
CA ILE A 142 7.85 -12.74 -6.89
C ILE A 142 7.54 -12.37 -8.33
N THR A 143 6.25 -12.23 -8.65
CA THR A 143 5.81 -11.61 -9.90
C THR A 143 5.10 -10.30 -9.57
N ALA A 144 5.48 -9.21 -10.24
CA ALA A 144 4.81 -7.92 -10.14
C ALA A 144 3.89 -7.73 -11.34
N VAL A 145 2.71 -7.15 -11.11
CA VAL A 145 1.87 -6.59 -12.17
C VAL A 145 1.96 -5.07 -12.09
N ALA A 146 2.65 -4.48 -13.07
CA ALA A 146 2.76 -3.05 -13.25
C ALA A 146 1.65 -2.57 -14.19
N ALA A 147 0.77 -1.71 -13.68
CA ALA A 147 -0.35 -1.14 -14.39
C ALA A 147 -0.08 0.34 -14.70
N THR A 148 -0.22 0.71 -15.98
CA THR A 148 -0.20 2.09 -16.42
C THR A 148 -1.61 2.53 -16.80
N PHE A 149 -2.13 3.53 -16.09
CA PHE A 149 -3.43 4.12 -16.33
C PHE A 149 -3.26 5.40 -17.14
N TYR A 150 -3.78 5.44 -18.36
CA TYR A 150 -3.82 6.64 -19.18
C TYR A 150 -5.12 7.39 -18.91
N VAL A 151 -4.97 8.59 -18.33
CA VAL A 151 -6.09 9.44 -17.92
C VAL A 151 -6.68 10.12 -19.15
N ASN A 152 -8.00 10.19 -19.23
CA ASN A 152 -8.66 10.85 -20.35
C ASN A 152 -8.54 12.39 -20.29
N GLU A 153 -8.87 13.06 -21.39
CA GLU A 153 -8.70 14.51 -21.55
C GLU A 153 -9.52 15.34 -20.54
N ASP A 154 -10.68 14.84 -20.10
CA ASP A 154 -11.54 15.53 -19.13
C ASP A 154 -11.00 15.36 -17.71
N ALA A 155 -10.67 14.12 -17.32
CA ALA A 155 -10.16 13.78 -16.01
C ALA A 155 -8.74 14.32 -15.79
N THR A 156 -7.92 14.44 -16.83
CA THR A 156 -6.58 15.07 -16.76
C THR A 156 -6.66 16.50 -16.23
N ARG A 157 -7.78 17.21 -16.49
CA ARG A 157 -8.05 18.58 -16.03
C ARG A 157 -8.96 18.66 -14.80
N SER A 158 -9.46 17.53 -14.29
CA SER A 158 -10.41 17.53 -13.17
C SER A 158 -9.83 18.16 -11.90
N ILE A 159 -8.58 17.83 -11.58
CA ILE A 159 -7.86 18.38 -10.44
C ILE A 159 -7.59 19.87 -10.65
N ASP A 160 -7.19 20.29 -11.85
CA ASP A 160 -7.01 21.71 -12.20
C ASP A 160 -8.30 22.50 -12.05
N LYS A 161 -9.44 21.97 -12.52
CA LYS A 161 -10.74 22.63 -12.36
C LYS A 161 -11.09 22.87 -10.91
N VAL A 162 -10.79 21.93 -10.01
CA VAL A 162 -11.01 22.12 -8.57
C VAL A 162 -9.99 23.10 -8.01
N TRP A 163 -8.72 22.97 -8.38
CA TRP A 163 -7.65 23.82 -7.91
C TRP A 163 -7.82 25.30 -8.27
N GLN A 164 -8.39 25.59 -9.44
CA GLN A 164 -8.65 26.94 -9.94
C GLN A 164 -9.98 27.54 -9.44
N GLN A 165 -10.79 26.78 -8.70
CA GLN A 165 -12.05 27.31 -8.18
C GLN A 165 -11.80 28.41 -7.16
N ASP A 166 -12.72 29.36 -7.14
CA ASP A 166 -12.80 30.29 -6.02
C ASP A 166 -13.37 29.56 -4.80
N HIS A 167 -12.52 29.36 -3.80
CA HIS A 167 -12.85 28.61 -2.60
C HIS A 167 -13.28 29.57 -1.50
N GLN A 168 -14.47 29.31 -0.95
CA GLN A 168 -15.04 30.07 0.14
C GLN A 168 -14.78 29.33 1.47
N PRO A 169 -14.69 30.02 2.61
CA PRO A 169 -14.68 29.39 3.93
C PRO A 169 -15.87 28.44 4.10
N GLU A 170 -15.67 27.34 4.82
CA GLU A 170 -16.70 26.34 5.04
C GLU A 170 -16.71 25.83 6.47
N LEU A 171 -17.89 25.52 6.99
CA LEU A 171 -18.04 24.79 8.23
C LEU A 171 -18.22 23.30 7.94
N LEU A 172 -17.17 22.51 8.20
CA LEU A 172 -17.20 21.08 7.95
C LEU A 172 -17.88 20.33 9.10
N HIS A 173 -18.80 19.43 8.75
CA HIS A 173 -19.56 18.61 9.68
C HIS A 173 -19.51 17.14 9.26
N GLY A 174 -19.52 16.21 10.21
CA GLY A 174 -19.63 14.78 9.91
C GLY A 174 -19.14 13.90 11.05
N ARG A 175 -19.49 12.60 10.97
CA ARG A 175 -19.02 11.59 11.95
C ARG A 175 -17.51 11.44 11.97
N GLU A 176 -16.85 11.62 10.82
CA GLU A 176 -15.39 11.45 10.69
C GLU A 176 -14.58 12.52 11.43
N VAL A 177 -15.10 13.75 11.49
CA VAL A 177 -14.40 14.87 12.13
C VAL A 177 -14.82 15.04 13.59
N GLY A 178 -15.95 14.42 13.98
CA GLY A 178 -16.41 14.32 15.37
C GLY A 178 -16.90 15.62 16.00
N ARG A 179 -16.35 16.77 15.58
CA ARG A 179 -16.79 18.13 15.93
C ARG A 179 -16.88 18.99 14.66
N PRO A 180 -17.80 19.98 14.62
CA PRO A 180 -17.79 20.99 13.57
C PRO A 180 -16.43 21.67 13.52
N LEU A 181 -15.86 21.80 12.33
CA LEU A 181 -14.56 22.40 12.12
C LEU A 181 -14.71 23.56 11.12
N PRO A 182 -14.55 24.82 11.54
CA PRO A 182 -14.53 25.93 10.61
C PRO A 182 -13.23 25.88 9.81
N GLN A 183 -13.32 26.06 8.51
CA GLN A 183 -12.18 26.08 7.61
C GLN A 183 -12.13 27.39 6.83
N VAL A 184 -10.92 27.95 6.72
CA VAL A 184 -10.65 29.10 5.84
C VAL A 184 -10.63 28.66 4.37
N ALA A 185 -10.71 29.62 3.44
CA ALA A 185 -10.67 29.39 2.00
C ALA A 185 -9.48 28.49 1.58
N GLN A 186 -8.29 28.76 2.12
CA GLN A 186 -7.09 27.94 1.91
C GLN A 186 -7.28 26.47 2.30
N GLU A 187 -7.83 26.18 3.48
CA GLU A 187 -7.99 24.82 3.97
C GLU A 187 -9.03 24.06 3.14
N VAL A 188 -10.09 24.75 2.73
CA VAL A 188 -11.11 24.22 1.80
C VAL A 188 -10.48 23.87 0.45
N ALA A 189 -9.65 24.77 -0.10
CA ALA A 189 -8.94 24.55 -1.35
C ALA A 189 -8.01 23.33 -1.27
N ILE A 190 -7.23 23.23 -0.19
CA ILE A 190 -6.34 22.09 0.08
C ILE A 190 -7.15 20.79 0.15
N ARG A 191 -8.22 20.77 0.96
CA ARG A 191 -9.06 19.59 1.16
C ARG A 191 -9.69 19.12 -0.14
N ARG A 192 -10.39 20.00 -0.84
CA ARG A 192 -11.15 19.65 -2.06
C ARG A 192 -10.22 19.20 -3.19
N THR A 193 -9.11 19.91 -3.40
CA THR A 193 -8.16 19.56 -4.48
C THR A 193 -7.48 18.22 -4.20
N GLN A 194 -7.06 17.97 -2.96
CA GLN A 194 -6.44 16.70 -2.57
C GLN A 194 -7.44 15.53 -2.61
N LEU A 195 -8.70 15.73 -2.21
CA LEU A 195 -9.74 14.69 -2.34
C LEU A 195 -10.02 14.36 -3.81
N ALA A 196 -10.10 15.35 -4.70
CA ALA A 196 -10.25 15.10 -6.14
C ALA A 196 -9.09 14.28 -6.72
N ARG A 197 -7.86 14.54 -6.24
CA ARG A 197 -6.68 13.74 -6.58
C ARG A 197 -6.77 12.31 -6.02
N GLN A 198 -7.17 12.17 -4.77
CA GLN A 198 -7.36 10.88 -4.08
C GLN A 198 -8.41 10.00 -4.77
N GLU A 199 -9.53 10.57 -5.23
CA GLU A 199 -10.57 9.82 -5.95
C GLU A 199 -10.03 9.13 -7.21
N MET A 200 -9.13 9.80 -7.94
CA MET A 200 -8.46 9.23 -9.11
C MET A 200 -7.52 8.08 -8.72
N HIS A 201 -6.76 8.24 -7.63
CA HIS A 201 -5.89 7.19 -7.09
C HIS A 201 -6.69 5.96 -6.67
N ASP A 202 -7.81 6.17 -5.97
CA ASP A 202 -8.67 5.10 -5.51
C ASP A 202 -9.39 4.41 -6.67
N ALA A 203 -9.75 5.12 -7.73
CA ALA A 203 -10.29 4.51 -8.94
C ALA A 203 -9.29 3.54 -9.59
N ALA A 204 -8.02 3.93 -9.68
CA ALA A 204 -6.95 3.07 -10.23
C ALA A 204 -6.71 1.84 -9.34
N ARG A 205 -6.52 2.05 -8.03
CA ARG A 205 -6.29 0.98 -7.05
C ARG A 205 -7.46 -0.01 -6.96
N ARG A 206 -8.70 0.48 -6.88
CA ARG A 206 -9.89 -0.39 -6.86
C ARG A 206 -10.02 -1.20 -8.14
N TRP A 207 -9.73 -0.61 -9.29
CA TRP A 207 -9.76 -1.34 -10.55
C TRP A 207 -8.70 -2.45 -10.56
N LEU A 208 -7.46 -2.15 -10.17
CA LEU A 208 -6.38 -3.14 -10.15
C LEU A 208 -6.67 -4.26 -9.15
N ALA A 209 -7.09 -3.92 -7.93
CA ALA A 209 -7.45 -4.90 -6.89
C ALA A 209 -8.58 -5.84 -7.34
N LYS A 210 -9.56 -5.32 -8.09
CA LYS A 210 -10.69 -6.11 -8.62
C LYS A 210 -10.26 -7.01 -9.79
N THR A 211 -9.42 -6.51 -10.67
CA THR A 211 -8.96 -7.21 -11.89
C THR A 211 -7.94 -8.29 -11.55
N CYS A 212 -6.93 -7.94 -10.75
CA CYS A 212 -5.87 -8.86 -10.31
C CYS A 212 -5.32 -8.41 -8.95
N GLY A 213 -6.06 -8.71 -7.88
CA GLY A 213 -5.62 -8.45 -6.52
C GLY A 213 -4.53 -9.43 -6.09
N GLY A 214 -3.44 -8.88 -5.55
CA GLY A 214 -2.32 -9.61 -4.98
C GLY A 214 -2.15 -9.30 -3.49
N VAL A 215 -0.91 -9.27 -3.03
CA VAL A 215 -0.59 -9.13 -1.60
C VAL A 215 -1.13 -7.84 -0.98
N PHE A 216 -1.14 -6.71 -1.70
CA PHE A 216 -1.68 -5.46 -1.14
C PHE A 216 -3.21 -5.55 -1.01
N ALA A 217 -3.89 -5.97 -2.08
CA ALA A 217 -5.34 -6.14 -2.09
C ALA A 217 -5.83 -7.13 -1.02
N VAL A 218 -5.18 -8.30 -0.88
CA VAL A 218 -5.54 -9.33 0.11
C VAL A 218 -5.42 -8.80 1.54
N ASN A 219 -4.45 -7.92 1.79
CA ASN A 219 -4.22 -7.35 3.12
C ASN A 219 -5.01 -6.07 3.40
N GLY A 220 -5.87 -5.61 2.48
CA GLY A 220 -6.58 -4.34 2.61
C GLY A 220 -5.66 -3.12 2.60
N GLU A 221 -4.47 -3.27 2.02
CA GLU A 221 -3.44 -2.24 1.96
C GLU A 221 -3.48 -1.56 0.57
N PRO A 222 -3.34 -0.22 0.47
CA PRO A 222 -3.32 0.46 -0.82
C PRO A 222 -2.08 0.06 -1.62
N GLN A 223 -2.23 -0.21 -2.91
CA GLN A 223 -1.11 -0.50 -3.80
C GLN A 223 -0.15 0.71 -3.91
N PRO A 224 1.17 0.48 -3.99
CA PRO A 224 2.14 1.49 -4.39
C PRO A 224 1.74 2.19 -5.69
N LEU A 225 1.74 3.52 -5.67
CA LEU A 225 1.29 4.36 -6.77
C LEU A 225 2.23 5.56 -6.97
N ILE A 226 2.59 5.82 -8.23
CA ILE A 226 3.17 7.09 -8.67
C ILE A 226 2.16 7.76 -9.62
N ASP A 227 1.77 9.00 -9.36
CA ASP A 227 1.07 9.82 -10.35
C ASP A 227 2.00 10.83 -11.01
N LEU A 228 1.73 11.15 -12.27
CA LEU A 228 2.46 12.14 -13.04
C LEU A 228 1.73 13.47 -13.00
N LEU A 229 2.35 14.53 -12.48
CA LEU A 229 1.80 15.89 -12.47
C LEU A 229 2.59 16.78 -13.43
N LEU A 230 1.92 17.32 -14.45
CA LEU A 230 2.53 18.21 -15.44
C LEU A 230 2.05 19.63 -15.21
N PHE A 231 2.98 20.52 -14.85
CA PHE A 231 2.72 21.94 -14.62
C PHE A 231 2.99 22.78 -15.87
N THR A 232 2.37 23.96 -15.93
CA THR A 232 2.56 24.90 -17.04
C THR A 232 3.74 25.84 -16.79
N GLN A 233 3.96 26.24 -15.54
CA GLN A 233 4.95 27.22 -15.11
C GLN A 233 5.89 26.68 -14.03
N ARG A 234 5.42 25.82 -13.11
CA ARG A 234 6.27 25.30 -12.03
C ARG A 234 7.35 24.35 -12.54
N ASP A 235 8.58 24.83 -12.52
CA ASP A 235 9.78 24.03 -12.80
C ASP A 235 10.27 23.30 -11.54
N ALA A 236 10.68 22.04 -11.71
CA ALA A 236 11.24 21.21 -10.65
C ALA A 236 12.72 21.53 -10.34
N THR A 237 13.39 22.26 -11.23
CA THR A 237 14.84 22.54 -11.18
C THR A 237 15.18 23.97 -10.79
N VAL A 238 14.22 24.88 -10.86
CA VAL A 238 14.42 26.31 -10.59
C VAL A 238 13.99 26.65 -9.17
N GLU A 239 14.81 27.44 -8.49
CA GLU A 239 14.47 28.01 -7.20
C GLU A 239 13.30 29.00 -7.34
N ILE A 240 12.12 28.58 -6.94
CA ILE A 240 11.00 29.49 -6.74
C ILE A 240 11.23 30.16 -5.39
N ARG A 241 11.39 31.49 -5.37
CA ARG A 241 11.23 32.25 -4.12
C ARG A 241 9.80 32.01 -3.65
N PRO A 242 9.58 31.32 -2.52
CA PRO A 242 8.24 31.08 -2.05
C PRO A 242 7.67 32.42 -1.60
N ASP A 243 6.72 32.97 -2.35
CA ASP A 243 5.66 33.71 -1.68
C ASP A 243 4.75 32.64 -1.02
N GLN A 244 4.22 32.93 0.16
CA GLN A 244 3.43 31.97 0.94
C GLN A 244 2.17 31.51 0.19
N LEU A 245 1.65 32.35 -0.71
CA LEU A 245 0.50 32.07 -1.56
C LEU A 245 0.81 30.98 -2.60
N ARG A 246 1.97 31.02 -3.28
CA ARG A 246 2.43 29.97 -4.20
C ARG A 246 2.65 28.65 -3.47
N ASP A 247 3.30 28.68 -2.32
CA ASP A 247 3.54 27.48 -1.52
C ASP A 247 2.21 26.83 -1.11
N THR A 248 1.25 27.66 -0.72
CA THR A 248 -0.12 27.23 -0.42
C THR A 248 -0.84 26.63 -1.62
N ALA A 249 -0.73 27.26 -2.79
CA ALA A 249 -1.34 26.77 -4.03
C ALA A 249 -0.83 25.37 -4.37
N TYR A 250 0.48 25.13 -4.29
CA TYR A 250 1.06 23.82 -4.57
C TYR A 250 0.79 22.79 -3.47
N ARG A 251 0.71 23.22 -2.21
CA ARG A 251 0.25 22.37 -1.10
C ARG A 251 -1.16 21.85 -1.34
N ALA A 252 -2.04 22.64 -1.96
CA ALA A 252 -3.38 22.18 -2.30
C ALA A 252 -3.39 21.02 -3.31
N ILE A 253 -2.36 20.89 -4.16
CA ILE A 253 -2.21 19.72 -5.03
C ILE A 253 -1.65 18.50 -4.27
N GLY A 254 -1.16 18.69 -3.05
CA GLY A 254 -0.51 17.65 -2.24
C GLY A 254 0.97 17.52 -2.53
N LEU A 255 1.61 18.62 -2.99
CA LEU A 255 3.06 18.75 -3.05
C LEU A 255 3.52 19.60 -1.87
N ALA A 256 4.38 19.04 -1.04
CA ALA A 256 5.06 19.77 0.01
C ALA A 256 6.15 20.68 -0.61
N ASN A 257 6.75 21.51 0.24
CA ASN A 257 8.01 22.19 -0.07
C ASN A 257 9.14 21.36 0.55
N PRO A 258 9.63 20.29 -0.13
CA PRO A 258 10.51 19.35 0.53
C PRO A 258 11.89 19.99 0.75
N SER A 259 12.50 19.70 1.90
CA SER A 259 13.89 20.08 2.18
C SER A 259 14.89 19.43 1.20
N PHE A 260 14.46 18.38 0.50
CA PHE A 260 15.26 17.61 -0.45
C PHE A 260 14.51 17.43 -1.77
N LEU A 261 15.25 17.44 -2.88
CA LEU A 261 14.76 17.07 -4.20
C LEU A 261 15.23 15.66 -4.53
N ILE A 262 14.37 14.84 -5.11
CA ILE A 262 14.69 13.50 -5.59
C ILE A 262 14.54 13.52 -7.11
N THR A 263 15.65 13.61 -7.82
CA THR A 263 15.67 13.78 -9.28
C THR A 263 16.46 12.67 -9.97
N SER A 264 16.21 12.47 -11.26
CA SER A 264 16.96 11.49 -12.06
C SER A 264 17.47 12.09 -13.38
N PRO A 265 18.71 11.80 -13.80
CA PRO A 265 19.21 12.15 -15.13
C PRO A 265 18.41 11.54 -16.30
N GLU A 266 17.75 10.40 -16.05
CA GLU A 266 16.87 9.75 -17.03
C GLU A 266 15.49 10.37 -17.09
N LEU A 267 15.12 11.22 -16.13
CA LEU A 267 13.86 11.97 -16.06
C LEU A 267 14.18 13.45 -15.79
N PRO A 268 14.79 14.15 -16.76
CA PRO A 268 15.18 15.53 -16.59
C PRO A 268 13.95 16.42 -16.39
N ALA A 269 14.14 17.54 -15.69
CA ALA A 269 13.08 18.49 -15.31
C ALA A 269 11.94 17.89 -14.47
N MET A 270 12.14 16.73 -13.83
CA MET A 270 11.17 16.13 -12.93
C MET A 270 11.73 15.94 -11.52
N ASN A 271 10.85 16.05 -10.53
CA ASN A 271 11.11 15.75 -9.14
C ASN A 271 10.13 14.69 -8.65
N LEU A 272 10.65 13.68 -7.96
CA LEU A 272 9.86 12.67 -7.27
C LEU A 272 9.65 13.10 -5.82
N GLU A 273 8.42 12.99 -5.35
CA GLU A 273 8.06 13.41 -4.00
C GLU A 273 7.10 12.41 -3.36
N ARG A 274 7.34 12.08 -2.10
CA ARG A 274 6.40 11.25 -1.34
C ARG A 274 5.29 12.14 -0.81
N VAL A 275 4.03 11.72 -1.01
CA VAL A 275 2.89 12.44 -0.45
C VAL A 275 2.90 12.27 1.08
N GLU A 276 3.01 13.38 1.81
CA GLU A 276 3.15 13.37 3.26
C GLU A 276 1.83 12.97 3.95
N ARG A 277 1.87 12.00 4.87
CA ARG A 277 0.66 11.49 5.55
C ARG A 277 0.07 12.43 6.61
N ARG A 278 0.88 13.28 7.24
CA ARG A 278 0.45 14.05 8.43
C ARG A 278 -0.41 15.28 8.12
N TYR A 279 -0.30 15.81 6.90
CA TYR A 279 -0.93 17.08 6.52
C TYR A 279 -1.61 17.01 5.15
N SER A 280 -2.02 15.81 4.73
CA SER A 280 -2.64 15.56 3.43
C SER A 280 -3.94 14.78 3.58
N TYR A 281 -4.95 15.19 2.82
CA TYR A 281 -6.19 14.48 2.56
C TYR A 281 -6.04 13.43 1.46
N VAL A 282 -4.96 13.50 0.67
CA VAL A 282 -4.54 12.35 -0.14
C VAL A 282 -4.02 11.29 0.83
N ASN A 283 -4.47 10.04 0.65
CA ASN A 283 -3.92 8.92 1.37
C ASN A 283 -2.43 8.77 1.01
N GLY A 284 -1.56 9.34 1.83
CA GLY A 284 -0.10 9.28 1.68
C GLY A 284 0.47 7.87 1.94
N ALA A 285 -0.39 6.87 2.20
CA ALA A 285 0.04 5.49 2.22
C ALA A 285 0.39 5.02 0.80
N ARG A 286 1.69 4.82 0.59
CA ARG A 286 2.25 4.25 -0.64
C ARG A 286 1.90 5.06 -1.89
N THR A 287 1.92 6.38 -1.74
CA THR A 287 1.63 7.33 -2.82
C THR A 287 2.79 8.29 -3.02
N TRP A 288 3.22 8.44 -4.26
CA TRP A 288 4.27 9.34 -4.69
C TRP A 288 3.81 10.15 -5.89
N ALA A 289 4.38 11.34 -6.02
CA ALA A 289 4.14 12.28 -7.09
C ALA A 289 5.41 12.46 -7.89
N LEU A 290 5.40 12.16 -9.18
CA LEU A 290 6.43 12.60 -10.10
C LEU A 290 5.92 13.85 -10.81
N TRP A 291 6.62 14.97 -10.67
CA TRP A 291 6.12 16.24 -11.16
C TRP A 291 7.18 17.10 -11.84
N GLY A 292 6.77 17.93 -12.79
CA GLY A 292 7.65 18.86 -13.49
C GLY A 292 6.91 19.78 -14.47
N GLN A 293 7.64 20.75 -15.02
CA GLN A 293 7.10 21.66 -16.03
C GLN A 293 7.06 20.97 -17.39
N ARG A 294 5.89 20.95 -18.03
CA ARG A 294 5.64 20.16 -19.24
C ARG A 294 6.60 20.47 -20.38
N GLN A 295 6.90 21.74 -20.62
CA GLN A 295 7.73 22.16 -21.75
C GLN A 295 9.21 21.82 -21.53
N ALA A 296 9.75 22.05 -20.34
CA ALA A 296 11.10 21.74 -19.91
C ALA A 296 11.35 20.23 -19.97
N ILE A 297 10.36 19.41 -19.58
CA ILE A 297 10.40 17.96 -19.79
C ILE A 297 10.55 17.64 -21.28
N ILE A 298 9.70 18.20 -22.14
CA ILE A 298 9.75 17.94 -23.59
C ILE A 298 11.09 18.38 -24.17
N ASP A 299 11.59 19.56 -23.80
CA ASP A 299 12.82 20.13 -24.34
C ASP A 299 14.05 19.31 -23.92
N GLN A 300 14.10 18.85 -22.67
CA GLN A 300 15.24 18.09 -22.15
C GLN A 300 15.16 16.58 -22.46
N ALA A 301 13.97 16.01 -22.59
CA ALA A 301 13.77 14.59 -22.88
C ALA A 301 13.49 14.29 -24.37
N ARG A 302 13.48 15.31 -25.26
CA ARG A 302 13.13 15.15 -26.69
C ARG A 302 13.83 13.97 -27.38
N PRO A 303 15.14 13.73 -27.21
CA PRO A 303 15.82 12.62 -27.87
C PRO A 303 15.35 11.24 -27.41
N ARG A 304 14.75 11.16 -26.21
CA ARG A 304 14.29 9.92 -25.58
C ARG A 304 12.80 9.63 -25.85
N ILE A 305 12.01 10.66 -26.16
CA ILE A 305 10.58 10.51 -26.44
C ILE A 305 10.38 10.02 -27.87
N ARG A 306 10.00 8.74 -28.01
CA ARG A 306 9.74 8.08 -29.30
C ARG A 306 8.40 8.51 -29.90
N LYS A 307 8.33 9.73 -30.42
CA LYS A 307 7.16 10.21 -31.18
C LYS A 307 7.54 11.20 -32.28
N TYR A 308 7.06 10.94 -33.49
CA TYR A 308 7.14 11.89 -34.59
C TYR A 308 6.08 13.00 -34.43
N GLY A 309 6.48 14.26 -34.65
CA GLY A 309 5.59 15.42 -34.56
C GLY A 309 5.38 15.96 -33.14
N ARG A 310 4.16 16.44 -32.84
CA ARG A 310 3.83 17.06 -31.55
C ARG A 310 3.75 16.02 -30.43
N VAL A 311 4.56 16.22 -29.39
CA VAL A 311 4.54 15.39 -28.18
C VAL A 311 3.30 15.74 -27.38
N ASP A 312 2.40 14.77 -27.27
CA ASP A 312 1.21 14.82 -26.43
C ASP A 312 1.51 14.23 -25.05
N ASN A 313 0.52 14.28 -24.18
CA ASN A 313 0.65 13.76 -22.82
C ASN A 313 0.87 12.24 -22.80
N TRP A 314 0.30 11.50 -23.75
CA TRP A 314 0.48 10.05 -23.86
C TRP A 314 1.95 9.67 -24.07
N ALA A 315 2.65 10.39 -24.96
CA ALA A 315 4.08 10.15 -25.19
C ALA A 315 4.94 10.41 -23.94
N ILE A 316 4.58 11.42 -23.13
CA ILE A 316 5.25 11.68 -21.85
C ILE A 316 4.97 10.53 -20.86
N VAL A 317 3.73 10.06 -20.76
CA VAL A 317 3.37 8.92 -19.87
C VAL A 317 4.14 7.66 -20.26
N SER A 318 4.23 7.33 -21.55
CA SER A 318 4.97 6.15 -22.02
C SER A 318 6.48 6.26 -21.76
N TYR A 319 7.06 7.44 -21.98
CA TYR A 319 8.46 7.72 -21.63
C TYR A 319 8.73 7.57 -20.13
N VAL A 320 7.85 8.15 -19.29
CA VAL A 320 7.96 8.06 -17.83
C VAL A 320 7.82 6.61 -17.36
N ARG A 321 6.82 5.88 -17.86
CA ARG A 321 6.57 4.47 -17.55
C ARG A 321 7.84 3.65 -17.66
N GLU A 322 8.51 3.77 -18.80
CA GLU A 322 9.73 3.05 -19.10
C GLU A 322 10.83 3.40 -18.09
N ALA A 323 11.06 4.69 -17.83
CA ALA A 323 12.13 5.11 -16.94
C ALA A 323 11.90 4.77 -15.45
N ILE A 324 10.67 4.81 -14.95
CA ILE A 324 10.39 4.61 -13.50
C ILE A 324 10.13 3.16 -13.10
N GLN A 325 10.00 2.24 -14.05
CA GLN A 325 9.48 0.89 -13.78
C GLN A 325 10.26 0.21 -12.66
N ASP A 326 11.59 0.08 -12.79
CA ASP A 326 12.40 -0.64 -11.81
C ASP A 326 12.44 0.07 -10.46
N TYR A 327 12.42 1.40 -10.47
CA TYR A 327 12.32 2.19 -9.24
C TYR A 327 11.01 1.93 -8.49
N LEU A 328 9.88 1.95 -9.21
CA LEU A 328 8.57 1.66 -8.63
C LEU A 328 8.48 0.22 -8.12
N LEU A 329 9.12 -0.74 -8.79
CA LEU A 329 9.23 -2.12 -8.30
C LEU A 329 10.05 -2.21 -7.01
N ARG A 330 11.21 -1.55 -6.92
CA ARG A 330 11.99 -1.48 -5.66
C ARG A 330 11.16 -0.87 -4.53
N LEU A 331 10.50 0.25 -4.81
CA LEU A 331 9.61 0.89 -3.85
C LEU A 331 8.47 -0.03 -3.42
N SER A 332 7.90 -0.81 -4.35
CA SER A 332 6.86 -1.80 -4.05
C SER A 332 7.37 -2.94 -3.18
N ILE A 333 8.61 -3.39 -3.39
CA ILE A 333 9.27 -4.38 -2.49
C ILE A 333 9.40 -3.80 -1.08
N SER A 334 9.86 -2.55 -0.92
CA SER A 334 9.95 -1.92 0.40
C SER A 334 8.60 -1.90 1.12
N GLU A 335 7.54 -1.63 0.37
CA GLU A 335 6.18 -1.62 0.91
C GLU A 335 5.64 -3.02 1.20
N LEU A 336 5.97 -4.04 0.39
CA LEU A 336 5.68 -5.45 0.67
C LEU A 336 6.28 -5.90 2.00
N LEU A 337 7.57 -5.62 2.21
CA LEU A 337 8.24 -5.96 3.47
C LEU A 337 7.60 -5.25 4.67
N SER A 338 7.09 -4.03 4.46
CA SER A 338 6.33 -3.31 5.49
C SER A 338 4.99 -3.97 5.80
N VAL A 339 4.31 -4.54 4.80
CA VAL A 339 3.08 -5.34 5.01
C VAL A 339 3.39 -6.59 5.82
N TYR A 340 4.46 -7.33 5.50
CA TYR A 340 4.86 -8.51 6.27
C TYR A 340 5.26 -8.18 7.70
N HIS A 341 5.97 -7.07 7.91
CA HIS A 341 6.29 -6.62 9.25
C HIS A 341 5.02 -6.32 10.07
N LEU A 342 4.02 -5.68 9.46
CA LEU A 342 2.73 -5.43 10.10
C LEU A 342 1.98 -6.74 10.41
N GLN A 343 2.04 -7.74 9.53
CA GLN A 343 1.44 -9.06 9.78
C GLN A 343 2.10 -9.76 10.97
N TYR A 344 3.43 -9.79 11.06
CA TYR A 344 4.12 -10.34 12.24
C TYR A 344 3.74 -9.60 13.52
N ALA A 345 3.65 -8.26 13.47
CA ALA A 345 3.22 -7.47 14.62
C ALA A 345 1.78 -7.81 15.05
N ARG A 346 0.85 -7.96 14.10
CA ARG A 346 -0.53 -8.40 14.39
C ARG A 346 -0.56 -9.79 14.99
N MET A 347 0.15 -10.76 14.41
CA MET A 347 0.24 -12.12 14.94
C MET A 347 0.77 -12.14 16.39
N ARG A 348 1.79 -11.33 16.69
CA ARG A 348 2.32 -11.16 18.04
C ARG A 348 1.28 -10.63 19.01
N ASP A 349 0.60 -9.57 18.62
CA ASP A 349 -0.35 -8.87 19.47
C ASP A 349 -1.60 -9.74 19.70
N ASP A 350 -2.04 -10.48 18.68
CA ASP A 350 -3.12 -11.47 18.76
C ASP A 350 -2.73 -12.65 19.67
N ALA A 351 -1.53 -13.19 19.54
CA ALA A 351 -1.03 -14.27 20.40
C ALA A 351 -0.97 -13.82 21.88
N ARG A 352 -0.58 -12.57 22.15
CA ARG A 352 -0.60 -11.98 23.49
C ARG A 352 -2.01 -11.79 24.05
N GLN A 353 -2.96 -11.33 23.23
CA GLN A 353 -4.35 -11.18 23.67
C GLN A 353 -5.02 -12.52 23.96
N GLN A 354 -4.63 -13.58 23.25
CA GLN A 354 -5.19 -14.92 23.39
C GLN A 354 -4.49 -15.77 24.48
N HIS A 355 -3.43 -15.25 25.09
CA HIS A 355 -2.71 -15.92 26.17
C HIS A 355 -3.67 -16.28 27.33
N GLY A 356 -3.86 -17.58 27.57
CA GLY A 356 -4.74 -18.14 28.59
C GLY A 356 -6.11 -18.66 28.10
N ARG A 357 -6.47 -18.46 26.83
CA ARG A 357 -7.73 -18.96 26.23
C ARG A 357 -7.55 -19.62 24.85
N PHE A 358 -6.38 -20.20 24.58
CA PHE A 358 -6.10 -20.86 23.30
C PHE A 358 -7.14 -21.94 22.99
N ARG A 359 -7.99 -21.68 21.99
CA ARG A 359 -8.83 -22.69 21.33
C ARG A 359 -7.99 -23.31 20.21
N MET A 360 -8.13 -24.63 20.00
CA MET A 360 -7.37 -25.38 18.98
C MET A 360 -7.43 -24.72 17.59
N LYS A 361 -8.62 -24.25 17.20
CA LYS A 361 -8.84 -23.55 15.94
C LYS A 361 -7.94 -22.32 15.75
N ASN A 362 -7.70 -21.54 16.81
CA ASN A 362 -6.87 -20.35 16.73
C ASN A 362 -5.38 -20.70 16.55
N LEU A 363 -4.95 -21.83 17.12
CA LEU A 363 -3.57 -22.32 16.98
C LEU A 363 -3.33 -22.87 15.58
N GLU A 364 -4.32 -23.56 14.99
CA GLU A 364 -4.28 -24.01 13.59
C GLU A 364 -4.24 -22.84 12.60
N GLU A 365 -5.03 -21.79 12.87
CA GLU A 365 -5.01 -20.55 12.07
C GLU A 365 -3.67 -19.83 12.18
N LEU A 366 -3.13 -19.67 13.39
CA LEU A 366 -1.80 -19.09 13.62
C LEU A 366 -0.71 -19.88 12.90
N ARG A 367 -0.76 -21.22 12.95
CA ARG A 367 0.20 -22.09 12.26
C ARG A 367 0.12 -21.96 10.75
N THR A 368 -1.08 -21.91 10.19
CA THR A 368 -1.28 -21.74 8.74
C THR A 368 -0.74 -20.39 8.28
N ASN A 369 -1.06 -19.32 9.00
CA ASN A 369 -0.59 -17.97 8.69
C ASN A 369 0.93 -17.85 8.82
N LEU A 370 1.51 -18.42 9.87
CA LEU A 370 2.96 -18.45 10.08
C LEU A 370 3.67 -19.23 8.97
N LEU A 371 3.15 -20.41 8.60
CA LEU A 371 3.75 -21.21 7.53
C LEU A 371 3.77 -20.44 6.20
N ALA A 372 2.66 -19.80 5.83
CA ALA A 372 2.57 -19.01 4.61
C ALA A 372 3.55 -17.82 4.61
N LEU A 373 3.56 -17.04 5.70
CA LEU A 373 4.43 -15.87 5.84
C LEU A 373 5.92 -16.26 5.86
N SER A 374 6.24 -17.35 6.54
CA SER A 374 7.58 -17.86 6.64
C SER A 374 8.12 -18.41 5.30
N LEU A 375 7.27 -19.13 4.54
CA LEU A 375 7.60 -19.55 3.17
C LEU A 375 7.87 -18.34 2.28
N ASN A 376 7.07 -17.27 2.40
CA ASN A 376 7.32 -16.04 1.69
C ASN A 376 8.69 -15.45 2.08
N VAL A 377 8.93 -15.16 3.36
CA VAL A 377 10.18 -14.53 3.83
C VAL A 377 11.41 -15.34 3.42
N GLY A 378 11.35 -16.67 3.53
CA GLY A 378 12.45 -17.55 3.15
C GLY A 378 12.78 -17.54 1.65
N LEU A 379 11.78 -17.39 0.78
CA LEU A 379 11.97 -17.40 -0.67
C LEU A 379 12.31 -16.01 -1.24
N ILE A 380 11.68 -14.95 -0.72
CA ILE A 380 11.82 -13.61 -1.30
C ILE A 380 13.18 -12.96 -1.06
N GLU A 381 13.93 -13.37 -0.03
CA GLU A 381 15.21 -12.73 0.28
C GLU A 381 16.20 -12.89 -0.88
N ARG A 382 16.35 -14.12 -1.39
CA ARG A 382 17.24 -14.39 -2.53
C ARG A 382 16.83 -13.57 -3.74
N ASP A 383 15.53 -13.44 -3.99
CA ASP A 383 14.98 -12.72 -5.12
C ASP A 383 15.19 -11.21 -5.02
N ILE A 384 14.92 -10.62 -3.86
CA ILE A 384 15.11 -9.20 -3.58
C ILE A 384 16.61 -8.86 -3.64
N SER A 385 17.46 -9.70 -3.06
CA SER A 385 18.92 -9.54 -3.12
C SER A 385 19.43 -9.62 -4.56
N SER A 386 18.95 -10.61 -5.34
CA SER A 386 19.27 -10.74 -6.77
C SER A 386 18.80 -9.52 -7.55
N PHE A 387 17.55 -9.11 -7.40
CA PHE A 387 16.98 -7.92 -8.04
C PHE A 387 17.79 -6.66 -7.71
N ASN A 388 18.18 -6.48 -6.45
CA ASN A 388 18.94 -5.31 -6.03
C ASN A 388 20.38 -5.28 -6.54
N ARG A 389 21.02 -6.44 -6.70
CA ARG A 389 22.40 -6.57 -7.20
C ARG A 389 22.50 -6.48 -8.72
N ARG A 390 21.38 -6.60 -9.45
CA ARG A 390 21.39 -6.49 -10.92
C ARG A 390 21.93 -5.11 -11.30
N ARG A 391 23.07 -5.10 -11.99
CA ARG A 391 23.62 -3.93 -12.68
C ARG A 391 23.03 -3.86 -14.09
N TRP A 392 21.71 -3.70 -14.19
CA TRP A 392 21.13 -3.52 -15.52
C TRP A 392 21.50 -2.13 -16.05
N ARG A 393 22.33 -2.09 -17.10
CA ARG A 393 22.36 -0.97 -18.06
C ARG A 393 21.15 -1.04 -19.00
N SER A 394 19.98 -1.44 -18.48
CA SER A 394 18.75 -1.37 -19.26
C SER A 394 18.25 0.06 -19.20
N ALA A 395 17.54 0.51 -20.24
CA ALA A 395 16.99 1.86 -20.35
C ALA A 395 15.94 2.21 -19.26
N TYR A 396 15.72 1.35 -18.26
CA TYR A 396 14.58 1.36 -17.35
C TYR A 396 14.93 1.43 -15.83
N ASP A 397 16.21 1.56 -15.44
CA ASP A 397 16.64 1.77 -14.04
C ASP A 397 17.10 3.21 -13.83
N ALA A 398 16.16 4.15 -13.83
CA ALA A 398 16.46 5.55 -13.57
C ALA A 398 17.08 5.71 -12.16
N PRO A 399 18.32 6.21 -12.04
CA PRO A 399 18.92 6.44 -10.73
C PRO A 399 18.30 7.71 -10.15
N PHE A 400 17.61 7.59 -9.02
CA PHE A 400 17.05 8.73 -8.32
C PHE A 400 17.99 9.20 -7.21
N ILE A 401 18.37 10.46 -7.27
CA ILE A 401 19.36 11.08 -6.40
C ILE A 401 18.67 12.12 -5.54
N GLU A 402 18.75 11.93 -4.22
CA GLU A 402 18.32 12.89 -3.22
C GLU A 402 19.40 13.95 -3.05
N ARG A 403 19.01 15.22 -3.18
CA ARG A 403 19.88 16.40 -3.01
C ARG A 403 19.19 17.43 -2.13
N SER A 404 19.95 18.20 -1.35
CA SER A 404 19.38 19.34 -0.63
C SER A 404 18.72 20.32 -1.61
N ALA A 405 17.49 20.72 -1.30
CA ALA A 405 16.79 21.73 -2.09
C ALA A 405 17.60 23.06 -2.09
N PRO A 406 17.49 23.91 -3.13
CA PRO A 406 18.29 25.14 -3.23
C PRO A 406 18.28 26.01 -1.97
N ARG A 407 17.12 26.15 -1.31
CA ARG A 407 16.97 26.87 -0.04
C ARG A 407 17.80 26.25 1.09
N MET A 408 17.75 24.93 1.24
CA MET A 408 18.49 24.21 2.26
C MET A 408 19.99 24.27 2.00
N ARG A 409 20.40 24.13 0.74
CA ARG A 409 21.80 24.26 0.35
C ARG A 409 22.39 25.61 0.76
N ARG A 410 21.67 26.72 0.56
CA ARG A 410 22.13 28.05 1.02
C ARG A 410 22.22 28.15 2.54
N PHE A 411 21.29 27.52 3.26
CA PHE A 411 21.36 27.47 4.72
C PHE A 411 22.59 26.67 5.16
N GLU A 412 22.84 25.51 4.55
CA GLU A 412 24.02 24.68 4.78
C GLU A 412 25.32 25.47 4.50
N GLU A 413 25.41 26.13 3.33
CA GLU A 413 26.55 26.98 2.92
C GLU A 413 26.83 28.12 3.92
N ARG A 414 25.80 28.66 4.58
CA ARG A 414 25.95 29.70 5.62
C ARG A 414 26.32 29.13 6.98
N SER A 415 25.99 27.88 7.25
CA SER A 415 26.05 27.30 8.60
C SER A 415 27.41 26.71 8.99
N LEU A 416 28.48 26.90 8.19
CA LEU A 416 29.83 26.29 8.36
C LEU A 416 29.83 24.74 8.45
N ALA A 417 28.67 24.10 8.36
CA ALA A 417 28.52 22.66 8.33
C ALA A 417 28.91 22.12 6.94
N PRO A 418 29.51 20.92 6.87
CA PRO A 418 29.80 20.29 5.58
C PRO A 418 28.50 20.05 4.80
N LEU A 419 28.51 20.42 3.51
CA LEU A 419 27.41 20.19 2.59
C LEU A 419 27.02 18.71 2.56
N ARG A 420 25.72 18.44 2.59
CA ARG A 420 25.25 17.06 2.53
C ARG A 420 25.51 16.50 1.13
N ALA A 421 26.31 15.43 1.06
CA ALA A 421 26.57 14.75 -0.21
C ALA A 421 25.26 14.21 -0.82
N PRO A 422 25.10 14.26 -2.16
CA PRO A 422 23.98 13.63 -2.84
C PRO A 422 23.88 12.14 -2.49
N ARG A 423 22.65 11.65 -2.29
CA ARG A 423 22.40 10.26 -1.90
C ARG A 423 21.65 9.52 -2.99
N ASN A 424 22.15 8.37 -3.41
CA ASN A 424 21.40 7.49 -4.31
C ASN A 424 20.26 6.82 -3.53
N THR A 425 19.02 7.13 -3.89
CA THR A 425 17.84 6.58 -3.22
C THR A 425 17.62 5.12 -3.57
N ASN A 426 18.03 4.67 -4.76
CA ASN A 426 17.94 3.26 -5.17
C ASN A 426 18.81 2.39 -4.25
N ASP A 427 20.07 2.80 -4.02
CA ASP A 427 21.01 2.09 -3.13
C ASP A 427 20.53 2.10 -1.67
N ARG A 428 19.99 3.25 -1.22
CA ARG A 428 19.41 3.37 0.11
C ARG A 428 18.23 2.41 0.30
N MET A 429 17.29 2.35 -0.66
CA MET A 429 16.17 1.41 -0.60
C MET A 429 16.65 -0.03 -0.57
N ALA A 430 17.65 -0.39 -1.38
CA ALA A 430 18.21 -1.74 -1.38
C ALA A 430 18.81 -2.10 0.00
N SER A 431 19.53 -1.15 0.63
CA SER A 431 20.08 -1.34 1.97
C SER A 431 18.99 -1.43 3.05
N ASP A 432 17.97 -0.57 2.99
CA ASP A 432 16.84 -0.57 3.93
C ASP A 432 16.03 -1.88 3.82
N GLN A 433 15.82 -2.38 2.60
CA GLN A 433 15.18 -3.68 2.35
C GLN A 433 15.97 -4.84 2.91
N ALA A 434 17.30 -4.87 2.72
CA ALA A 434 18.15 -5.91 3.28
C ALA A 434 18.11 -5.91 4.82
N ALA A 435 18.14 -4.73 5.44
CA ALA A 435 18.02 -4.59 6.88
C ALA A 435 16.64 -5.05 7.40
N LEU A 436 15.57 -4.72 6.68
CA LEU A 436 14.21 -5.14 7.05
C LEU A 436 14.00 -6.65 6.86
N LEU A 437 14.53 -7.25 5.80
CA LEU A 437 14.52 -8.70 5.60
C LEU A 437 15.25 -9.44 6.72
N ALA A 438 16.42 -8.96 7.14
CA ALA A 438 17.15 -9.55 8.26
C ALA A 438 16.33 -9.54 9.56
N ARG A 439 15.58 -8.45 9.81
CA ARG A 439 14.66 -8.36 10.95
C ARG A 439 13.49 -9.32 10.83
N LEU A 440 12.85 -9.39 9.65
CA LEU A 440 11.72 -10.29 9.41
C LEU A 440 12.11 -11.77 9.58
N LYS A 441 13.34 -12.13 9.23
CA LYS A 441 13.87 -13.47 9.47
C LYS A 441 14.07 -13.76 10.95
N ALA A 442 14.68 -12.84 11.69
CA ALA A 442 14.84 -12.99 13.12
C ALA A 442 13.47 -13.08 13.84
N ASP A 443 12.49 -12.29 13.39
CA ASP A 443 11.11 -12.38 13.86
C ASP A 443 10.50 -13.75 13.55
N ASP A 444 10.64 -14.24 12.31
CA ASP A 444 10.13 -15.56 11.88
C ASP A 444 10.71 -16.73 12.69
N GLU A 445 12.04 -16.76 12.87
CA GLU A 445 12.74 -17.75 13.68
C GLU A 445 12.20 -17.76 15.12
N HIS A 446 12.09 -16.58 15.73
CA HIS A 446 11.54 -16.44 17.07
C HIS A 446 10.09 -16.94 17.18
N TYR A 447 9.22 -16.64 16.22
CA TYR A 447 7.83 -17.12 16.27
C TYR A 447 7.70 -18.61 16.03
N ARG A 448 8.54 -19.20 15.17
CA ARG A 448 8.57 -20.66 14.97
C ARG A 448 8.92 -21.38 16.27
N ASP A 449 9.90 -20.86 17.00
CA ASP A 449 10.29 -21.41 18.31
C ASP A 449 9.14 -21.30 19.31
N VAL A 450 8.50 -20.13 19.42
CA VAL A 450 7.35 -19.92 20.32
C VAL A 450 6.16 -20.82 19.97
N VAL A 451 5.84 -20.99 18.68
CA VAL A 451 4.75 -21.88 18.26
C VAL A 451 5.08 -23.34 18.51
N SER A 452 6.34 -23.75 18.30
CA SER A 452 6.81 -25.10 18.62
C SER A 452 6.71 -25.40 20.12
N GLU A 453 7.16 -24.47 20.96
CA GLU A 453 7.04 -24.54 22.42
C GLU A 453 5.57 -24.58 22.85
N ALA A 454 4.72 -23.69 22.34
CA ALA A 454 3.29 -23.68 22.63
C ALA A 454 2.57 -24.96 22.19
N ALA A 455 2.96 -25.53 21.04
CA ALA A 455 2.44 -26.82 20.58
C ALA A 455 2.84 -27.96 21.51
N SER A 456 4.09 -27.97 22.00
CA SER A 456 4.56 -28.96 22.98
C SER A 456 3.84 -28.85 24.34
N LEU A 457 3.52 -27.63 24.78
CA LEU A 457 2.74 -27.39 26.00
C LEU A 457 1.28 -27.81 25.81
N THR A 458 0.71 -27.54 24.64
CA THR A 458 -0.67 -27.90 24.31
C THR A 458 -0.85 -29.41 24.15
N SER A 459 0.09 -30.10 23.50
CA SER A 459 0.09 -31.56 23.40
C SER A 459 0.24 -32.21 24.77
N SER A 460 1.07 -31.64 25.64
CA SER A 460 1.21 -32.07 27.04
C SER A 460 -0.08 -31.88 27.84
N LEU A 461 -0.77 -30.74 27.68
CA LEU A 461 -2.06 -30.47 28.32
C LEU A 461 -3.18 -31.37 27.77
N GLN A 462 -3.19 -31.67 26.47
CA GLN A 462 -4.11 -32.64 25.88
C GLN A 462 -3.84 -34.05 26.41
N ALA A 463 -2.57 -34.48 26.49
CA ALA A 463 -2.18 -35.76 27.09
C ALA A 463 -2.63 -35.86 28.55
N LEU A 464 -2.58 -34.77 29.31
CA LEU A 464 -3.11 -34.72 30.68
C LEU A 464 -4.64 -34.81 30.74
N ARG A 465 -5.36 -34.21 29.78
CA ARG A 465 -6.83 -34.31 29.70
C ARG A 465 -7.29 -35.70 29.25
N THR A 466 -6.65 -36.28 28.25
CA THR A 466 -6.92 -37.66 27.80
C THR A 466 -6.55 -38.66 28.89
N SER A 467 -5.45 -38.43 29.62
CA SER A 467 -5.09 -39.18 30.84
C SER A 467 -6.19 -39.13 31.90
N ARG A 468 -6.79 -37.95 32.16
CA ARG A 468 -7.91 -37.81 33.11
C ARG A 468 -9.18 -38.51 32.61
N ALA A 469 -9.51 -38.37 31.33
CA ALA A 469 -10.67 -39.06 30.74
C ALA A 469 -10.48 -40.59 30.78
N ALA A 470 -9.28 -41.08 30.46
CA ALA A 470 -8.93 -42.50 30.56
C ALA A 470 -9.04 -43.03 31.99
N ARG A 471 -8.66 -42.23 33.01
CA ARG A 471 -8.87 -42.60 34.42
C ARG A 471 -10.36 -42.71 34.78
N TRP A 472 -11.19 -41.79 34.29
CA TRP A 472 -12.64 -41.87 34.51
C TRP A 472 -13.26 -43.07 33.81
N ILE A 473 -12.84 -43.37 32.59
CA ILE A 473 -13.27 -44.57 31.86
C ILE A 473 -12.81 -45.83 32.60
N ALA A 474 -11.56 -45.88 33.06
CA ALA A 474 -11.05 -47.00 33.84
C ALA A 474 -11.82 -47.20 35.16
N ALA A 475 -12.15 -46.10 35.85
CA ALA A 475 -12.96 -46.14 37.07
C ALA A 475 -14.40 -46.61 36.80
N ALA A 476 -15.01 -46.17 35.71
CA ALA A 476 -16.33 -46.63 35.28
C ALA A 476 -16.31 -48.12 34.90
N SER A 477 -15.30 -48.56 34.15
CA SER A 477 -15.12 -49.98 33.80
C SER A 477 -14.88 -50.85 35.03
N LEU A 478 -14.12 -50.36 36.02
CA LEU A 478 -13.94 -51.06 37.30
C LEU A 478 -15.27 -51.20 38.05
N ALA A 479 -16.08 -50.14 38.10
CA ALA A 479 -17.40 -50.16 38.73
C ALA A 479 -18.36 -51.13 38.03
N VAL A 480 -18.34 -51.17 36.69
CA VAL A 480 -19.13 -52.12 35.90
C VAL A 480 -18.67 -53.55 36.15
N SER A 481 -17.36 -53.83 36.17
CA SER A 481 -16.83 -55.16 36.49
C SER A 481 -17.19 -55.60 37.92
N LEU A 482 -17.14 -54.70 38.90
CA LEU A 482 -17.59 -54.95 40.27
C LEU A 482 -19.09 -55.27 40.33
N ALA A 483 -19.92 -54.54 39.58
CA ALA A 483 -21.35 -54.79 39.50
C ALA A 483 -21.64 -56.15 38.84
N VAL A 484 -21.01 -56.46 37.70
CA VAL A 484 -21.16 -57.74 37.01
C VAL A 484 -20.71 -58.90 37.91
N PHE A 485 -19.59 -58.77 38.61
CA PHE A 485 -19.11 -59.77 39.57
C PHE A 485 -20.08 -59.98 40.76
N SER A 486 -20.75 -58.90 41.19
CA SER A 486 -21.75 -58.96 42.27
C SER A 486 -23.06 -59.63 41.81
N PHE A 487 -23.44 -59.49 40.54
CA PHE A 487 -24.65 -60.10 39.98
C PHE A 487 -24.44 -61.49 39.39
N SER A 488 -23.21 -61.89 39.05
CA SER A 488 -22.91 -63.21 38.48
C SER A 488 -22.84 -64.33 39.52
N ASN A 489 -22.87 -64.03 40.82
CA ASN A 489 -22.73 -65.03 41.88
C ASN A 489 -24.11 -65.57 42.32
N VAL A 490 -24.70 -66.42 41.48
CA VAL A 490 -25.85 -67.26 41.83
C VAL A 490 -25.32 -68.56 42.46
N ALA A 491 -24.87 -68.48 43.71
CA ALA A 491 -24.62 -69.66 44.56
C ALA A 491 -24.69 -69.26 46.05
N GLU A 492 -25.86 -69.52 46.63
CA GLU A 492 -26.29 -69.71 48.04
C GLU A 492 -25.72 -68.90 49.22
N HIS A 493 -24.62 -68.15 49.13
CA HIS A 493 -24.21 -67.19 50.18
C HIS A 493 -23.59 -65.92 49.56
N PRO A 494 -24.30 -64.77 49.53
CA PRO A 494 -23.76 -63.55 48.93
C PRO A 494 -22.62 -62.96 49.77
N LEU A 495 -21.41 -62.95 49.20
CA LEU A 495 -20.18 -62.35 49.76
C LEU A 495 -20.31 -60.86 50.14
N ILE A 496 -21.31 -60.14 49.62
CA ILE A 496 -21.65 -58.78 50.08
C ILE A 496 -22.03 -58.76 51.56
N VAL A 497 -22.71 -59.81 52.05
CA VAL A 497 -23.03 -59.94 53.48
C VAL A 497 -21.75 -60.21 54.28
N ALA A 498 -20.78 -60.95 53.72
CA ALA A 498 -19.49 -61.21 54.38
C ALA A 498 -18.56 -59.97 54.40
N VAL A 499 -18.55 -59.16 53.34
CA VAL A 499 -17.78 -57.89 53.30
C VAL A 499 -18.42 -56.83 54.19
N ILE A 500 -19.75 -56.74 54.24
CA ILE A 500 -20.45 -55.86 55.19
C ILE A 500 -20.23 -56.35 56.62
N HIS A 501 -20.32 -57.65 56.92
CA HIS A 501 -20.00 -58.20 58.25
C HIS A 501 -18.55 -57.92 58.68
N TRP A 502 -17.60 -58.01 57.74
CA TRP A 502 -16.19 -57.72 57.99
C TRP A 502 -15.94 -56.23 58.24
N ILE A 503 -16.68 -55.34 57.58
CA ILE A 503 -16.55 -53.88 57.76
C ILE A 503 -17.33 -53.38 58.99
N THR A 504 -18.47 -53.98 59.35
CA THR A 504 -19.34 -53.48 60.45
C THR A 504 -19.11 -54.14 61.81
N GLY A 505 -18.25 -55.16 61.92
CA GLY A 505 -17.64 -55.58 63.19
C GLY A 505 -18.62 -55.90 64.34
N HIS A 506 -19.61 -56.76 64.12
CA HIS A 506 -20.36 -57.39 65.21
C HIS A 506 -20.34 -58.92 65.03
N HIS A 507 -19.93 -59.58 66.12
CA HIS A 507 -19.87 -61.04 66.27
C HIS A 507 -21.26 -61.66 66.36
#